data_AF-A0A2G6HYF4-F1
#
_entry.id   AF-A0A2G6HYF4-F1
#
_cell.length_a   1.000
_cell.length_b   1.000
_cell.length_c   1.000
_cell.angle_alpha   90.00
_cell.angle_beta   90.00
_cell.angle_gamma   90.00
#
_symmetry.space_group_name_H-M   'P 1'
#
loop_
_entity.id
_entity.type
_entity.pdbx_description
1 polymer ?
#
loop_
_entity_poly.entity_id
_entity_poly.type
_entity_poly.pdbx_seq_one_letter_code
_entity_poly.pdbx_strand_id
1 'polypeptide(L)'
;MDPFSDVFLRLTYFLCFVGEGIMPIWAMVIILWRELGIMFVRMLLVREGFAMGASYAGKIKSVLYFISGTAGLLLLTIRAWGPNWSGLYTLGRVSVFLFAGAALAALLSFVDYFRRYMASETYKKFMSE
;
A
#
# COMPACT_ATOMS: atom_id res chain seq x y z
N MET A 1 4.83 16.70 9.76
CA MET A 1 4.65 15.82 8.59
C MET A 1 3.42 15.00 8.87
N ASP A 2 2.30 15.29 8.20
CA ASP A 2 1.03 14.62 8.46
C ASP A 2 0.99 13.25 7.77
N PRO A 3 0.90 12.15 8.53
CA PRO A 3 0.91 10.79 7.97
C PRO A 3 -0.29 10.51 7.05
N PHE A 4 -1.32 11.35 7.10
CA PHE A 4 -2.46 11.31 6.18
C PHE A 4 -2.04 11.72 4.77
N SER A 5 -1.36 12.86 4.63
CA SER A 5 -0.93 13.39 3.32
C SER A 5 -0.03 12.39 2.58
N ASP A 6 0.88 11.74 3.30
CA ASP A 6 1.78 10.73 2.72
C ASP A 6 1.05 9.50 2.18
N VAL A 7 -0.11 9.15 2.74
CA VAL A 7 -0.94 8.05 2.24
C VAL A 7 -1.68 8.49 0.98
N PHE A 8 -2.25 9.70 0.97
CA PHE A 8 -2.92 10.23 -0.21
C PHE A 8 -1.97 10.38 -1.40
N LEU A 9 -0.78 10.95 -1.19
CA LEU A 9 0.24 11.05 -2.24
C LEU A 9 0.54 9.67 -2.85
N ARG A 10 0.60 8.63 -2.02
CA ARG A 10 0.84 7.25 -2.48
C ARG A 10 -0.31 6.68 -3.28
N LEU A 11 -1.54 6.87 -2.82
CA LEU A 11 -2.72 6.42 -3.55
C LEU A 11 -2.88 7.15 -4.89
N THR A 12 -2.58 8.45 -4.93
CA THR A 12 -2.70 9.25 -6.16
C THR A 12 -1.73 8.77 -7.24
N TYR A 13 -0.45 8.53 -6.93
CA TYR A 13 0.45 8.04 -7.98
C TYR A 13 0.11 6.60 -8.40
N PHE A 14 -0.37 5.74 -7.50
CA PHE A 14 -0.82 4.40 -7.87
C PHE A 14 -2.07 4.48 -8.79
N LEU A 15 -2.95 5.43 -8.55
CA LEU A 15 -4.10 5.70 -9.42
C LEU A 15 -3.64 6.12 -10.82
N CYS A 16 -2.61 6.97 -10.94
CA CYS A 16 -2.02 7.30 -12.23
C CYS A 16 -1.46 6.06 -12.95
N PHE A 17 -0.84 5.13 -12.22
CA PHE A 17 -0.34 3.88 -12.82
C PHE A 17 -1.46 2.96 -13.30
N VAL A 18 -2.63 3.01 -12.66
CA VAL A 18 -3.83 2.31 -13.14
C VAL A 18 -4.34 2.94 -14.44
N GLY A 19 -4.41 4.28 -14.51
CA GLY A 19 -4.81 5.01 -15.72
C GLY A 19 -3.92 4.70 -16.93
N GLU A 20 -2.63 4.50 -16.69
CA GLU A 20 -1.62 4.14 -17.70
C GLU A 20 -1.53 2.62 -17.99
N GLY A 21 -2.40 1.81 -17.36
CA GLY A 21 -2.44 0.36 -17.54
C GLY A 21 -1.21 -0.39 -17.04
N ILE A 22 -0.40 0.23 -16.18
CA ILE A 22 0.82 -0.35 -15.59
C ILE A 22 0.48 -1.18 -14.35
N MET A 23 -0.49 -0.69 -13.57
CA MET A 23 -0.97 -1.32 -12.36
C MET A 23 -2.39 -1.89 -12.59
N PRO A 24 -2.66 -3.15 -12.22
CA PRO A 24 -4.01 -3.68 -12.35
C PRO A 24 -4.93 -3.10 -11.29
N ILE A 25 -6.18 -2.81 -11.68
CA ILE A 25 -7.21 -2.21 -10.80
C ILE A 25 -7.40 -2.99 -9.50
N TRP A 26 -7.41 -4.33 -9.57
CA TRP A 26 -7.60 -5.17 -8.38
C TRP A 26 -6.52 -4.95 -7.32
N ALA A 27 -5.25 -4.75 -7.72
CA ALA A 27 -4.16 -4.49 -6.80
C ALA A 27 -4.31 -3.12 -6.14
N MET A 28 -4.77 -2.12 -6.90
CA MET A 28 -5.01 -0.78 -6.40
C MET A 28 -6.13 -0.77 -5.35
N VAL A 29 -7.24 -1.45 -5.60
CA VAL A 29 -8.36 -1.55 -4.65
C VAL A 29 -7.90 -2.16 -3.33
N ILE A 30 -7.11 -3.24 -3.36
CA ILE A 30 -6.56 -3.88 -2.15
C ILE A 30 -5.68 -2.91 -1.36
N ILE A 31 -4.75 -2.23 -2.04
CA ILE A 31 -3.82 -1.28 -1.42
C ILE A 31 -4.58 -0.10 -0.82
N LEU A 32 -5.53 0.45 -1.56
CA LEU A 32 -6.38 1.57 -1.11
C LEU A 32 -7.15 1.21 0.16
N TRP A 33 -7.87 0.08 0.14
CA TRP A 33 -8.69 -0.34 1.27
C TRP A 33 -7.83 -0.59 2.52
N ARG A 34 -6.66 -1.20 2.33
CA ARG A 34 -5.67 -1.46 3.40
C ARG A 34 -5.07 -0.19 3.99
N GLU A 35 -4.68 0.78 3.18
CA GLU A 35 -4.07 2.03 3.67
C GLU A 35 -5.10 2.90 4.41
N LEU A 36 -6.32 3.01 3.88
CA LEU A 36 -7.42 3.73 4.54
C LEU A 36 -7.83 3.06 5.85
N GLY A 37 -7.97 1.73 5.87
CA GLY A 37 -8.36 0.98 7.06
C GLY A 37 -7.36 1.15 8.22
N ILE A 38 -6.06 1.09 7.95
CA ILE A 38 -5.03 1.27 8.99
C ILE A 38 -4.98 2.72 9.48
N MET A 39 -5.14 3.70 8.59
CA MET A 39 -5.26 5.09 9.03
C MET A 39 -6.48 5.29 9.95
N PHE A 40 -7.61 4.70 9.60
CA PHE A 40 -8.84 4.79 10.39
C PHE A 40 -8.67 4.19 11.79
N VAL A 41 -8.14 2.97 11.88
CA VAL A 41 -7.83 2.32 13.18
C VAL A 41 -6.86 3.16 14.01
N ARG A 42 -5.83 3.73 13.37
CA ARG A 42 -4.86 4.58 14.07
C ARG A 42 -5.49 5.86 14.60
N MET A 43 -6.37 6.49 13.83
CA MET A 43 -7.12 7.68 14.29
C MET A 43 -8.04 7.34 15.45
N LEU A 44 -8.75 6.21 15.41
CA LEU A 44 -9.58 5.74 16.52
C LEU A 44 -8.76 5.54 17.81
N LEU A 45 -7.64 4.82 17.72
CA LEU A 45 -6.78 4.53 18.88
C LEU A 45 -6.20 5.80 19.52
N VAL A 46 -5.84 6.80 18.70
CA VAL A 46 -5.37 8.10 19.19
C VAL A 46 -6.48 8.85 19.93
N ARG A 47 -7.75 8.76 19.50
CA ARG A 47 -8.88 9.36 20.23
C ARG A 47 -9.11 8.71 21.60
N GLU A 48 -8.86 7.41 21.72
CA GLU A 48 -8.96 6.64 22.97
C GLU A 48 -7.72 6.76 23.87
N GLY A 49 -6.73 7.59 23.51
CA GLY A 49 -5.52 7.80 24.30
C GLY A 49 -4.51 6.64 24.25
N PHE A 50 -4.70 5.66 23.37
CA PHE A 50 -3.78 4.53 23.19
C PHE A 50 -2.93 4.70 21.93
N ALA A 51 -1.62 4.84 22.11
CA ALA A 51 -0.68 4.87 21.00
C ALA A 51 -0.19 3.46 20.66
N MET A 52 -0.61 2.93 19.50
CA MET A 52 -0.14 1.62 19.04
C MET A 52 1.30 1.72 18.52
N GLY A 53 2.21 0.94 19.13
CA GLY A 53 3.63 0.89 18.77
C GLY A 53 3.87 0.39 17.34
N ALA A 54 4.97 0.85 16.73
CA ALA A 54 5.33 0.51 15.35
C ALA A 54 5.63 -0.99 15.17
N SER A 55 4.91 -1.66 14.28
CA SER A 55 5.16 -3.06 13.92
C SER A 55 6.31 -3.21 12.91
N TYR A 56 7.13 -4.26 13.08
CA TYR A 56 8.16 -4.69 12.12
C TYR A 56 7.57 -4.95 10.71
N ALA A 57 6.31 -5.40 10.61
CA ALA A 57 5.60 -5.56 9.35
C ALA A 57 5.29 -4.22 8.64
N GLY A 58 5.38 -3.10 9.37
CA GLY A 58 5.33 -1.75 8.83
C GLY A 58 6.61 -1.33 8.11
N LYS A 59 7.75 -2.00 8.33
CA LYS A 59 9.00 -1.76 7.57
C LYS A 59 8.99 -2.48 6.23
N ILE A 60 8.59 -3.75 6.22
CA ILE A 60 8.54 -4.58 5.00
C ILE A 60 7.56 -4.00 3.96
N LYS A 61 6.39 -3.51 4.39
CA LYS A 61 5.43 -2.84 3.49
C LYS A 61 6.04 -1.62 2.80
N SER A 62 6.82 -0.82 3.53
CA SER A 62 7.32 0.46 3.05
C SER A 62 8.41 0.25 2.00
N VAL A 63 9.27 -0.76 2.22
CA VAL A 63 10.27 -1.19 1.24
C VAL A 63 9.59 -1.67 -0.06
N LEU A 64 8.53 -2.46 0.06
CA LEU A 64 7.82 -2.98 -1.11
C LEU A 64 7.05 -1.91 -1.89
N TYR A 65 6.43 -0.94 -1.21
CA TYR A 65 5.83 0.20 -1.88
C TYR A 65 6.86 1.10 -2.55
N PHE A 66 8.01 1.30 -1.92
CA PHE A 66 9.09 2.07 -2.53
C PHE A 66 9.58 1.40 -3.82
N ILE A 67 9.80 0.09 -3.79
CA ILE A 67 10.20 -0.70 -4.98
C ILE A 67 9.12 -0.61 -6.06
N SER A 68 7.84 -0.83 -5.70
CA SER A 68 6.72 -0.81 -6.64
C SER A 68 6.47 0.58 -7.24
N GLY A 69 6.56 1.63 -6.43
CA GLY A 69 6.42 3.02 -6.84
C GLY A 69 7.54 3.44 -7.79
N THR A 70 8.80 3.14 -7.43
CA THR A 70 9.98 3.47 -8.23
C THR A 70 9.98 2.71 -9.57
N ALA A 71 9.62 1.43 -9.55
CA ALA A 71 9.49 0.62 -10.77
C ALA A 71 8.38 1.15 -11.70
N GLY A 72 7.22 1.54 -11.16
CA GLY A 72 6.13 2.14 -11.93
C GLY A 72 6.53 3.46 -12.59
N LEU A 73 7.24 4.33 -11.85
CA LEU A 73 7.79 5.58 -12.36
C LEU A 73 8.83 5.37 -13.46
N LEU A 74 9.77 4.44 -13.27
CA LEU A 74 10.77 4.10 -14.28
C LEU A 74 10.12 3.59 -15.58
N LEU A 75 9.08 2.76 -15.48
CA LEU A 75 8.35 2.26 -16.64
C LEU A 75 7.61 3.36 -17.40
N LEU A 76 7.00 4.32 -16.70
CA LEU A 76 6.39 5.50 -17.33
C LEU A 76 7.44 6.32 -18.08
N THR A 77 8.59 6.58 -17.48
CA THR A 77 9.67 7.35 -18.11
C THR A 77 10.19 6.63 -19.37
N ILE A 78 10.37 5.31 -19.30
CA ILE A 78 10.81 4.50 -20.45
C ILE A 78 9.75 4.51 -21.57
N ARG A 79 8.45 4.43 -21.24
CA ARG A 79 7.36 4.55 -22.23
C ARG A 79 7.30 5.94 -22.87
N ALA A 80 7.52 6.99 -22.09
CA ALA A 80 7.42 8.36 -22.57
C ALA A 80 8.61 8.76 -23.47
N TRP A 81 9.80 8.20 -23.25
CA TRP A 81 11.03 8.57 -23.95
C TRP A 81 11.49 7.55 -25.01
N GLY A 82 11.03 6.30 -24.95
CA GLY A 82 11.50 5.22 -25.84
C GLY A 82 10.61 5.00 -27.06
N PRO A 83 11.16 4.87 -28.28
CA PRO A 83 10.40 4.45 -29.46
C PRO A 83 9.89 3.00 -29.25
N ASN A 84 8.72 2.67 -29.80
CA ASN A 84 7.99 1.39 -29.73
C ASN A 84 8.88 0.13 -29.84
N TRP A 85 9.58 -0.22 -28.76
CA TRP A 85 10.37 -1.43 -28.64
C TRP A 85 9.45 -2.58 -28.22
N SER A 86 9.57 -3.71 -28.90
CA SER A 86 8.84 -4.95 -28.61
C SER A 86 8.98 -5.42 -27.15
N GLY A 87 10.00 -4.95 -26.43
CA GLY A 87 10.18 -5.16 -24.99
C GLY A 87 9.16 -4.48 -24.07
N LEU A 88 8.40 -3.49 -24.55
CA LEU A 88 7.36 -2.79 -23.75
C LEU A 88 6.23 -3.72 -23.31
N TYR A 89 5.86 -4.70 -24.14
CA TYR A 89 4.86 -5.70 -23.80
C TYR A 89 5.34 -6.65 -22.69
N THR A 90 6.61 -7.05 -22.75
CA THR A 90 7.25 -7.88 -21.72
C THR A 90 7.39 -7.11 -20.40
N LEU A 91 7.80 -5.84 -20.46
CA LEU A 91 7.90 -4.95 -19.30
C LEU A 91 6.55 -4.71 -18.62
N GLY A 92 5.47 -4.56 -19.39
CA GLY A 92 4.11 -4.46 -18.86
C GLY A 92 3.65 -5.74 -18.14
N ARG A 93 4.03 -6.93 -18.62
CA ARG A 93 3.74 -8.18 -17.89
C ARG A 93 4.53 -8.28 -16.58
N VAL A 94 5.80 -7.87 -16.60
CA VAL A 94 6.65 -7.87 -15.39
C VAL A 94 6.13 -6.87 -14.35
N SER A 95 5.62 -5.71 -14.77
CA SER A 95 5.03 -4.74 -13.85
C SER A 95 3.82 -5.32 -13.12
N VAL A 96 2.95 -6.05 -13.82
CA VAL A 96 1.79 -6.72 -13.20
C VAL A 96 2.22 -7.69 -12.10
N PHE A 97 3.27 -8.50 -12.32
CA PHE A 97 3.80 -9.39 -11.27
C PHE A 97 4.40 -8.63 -10.09
N LEU A 98 5.09 -7.51 -10.35
CA LEU A 98 5.61 -6.63 -9.30
C LEU A 98 4.50 -6.01 -8.44
N PHE A 99 3.46 -5.46 -9.07
CA PHE A 99 2.30 -4.89 -8.38
C PHE A 99 1.48 -5.97 -7.66
N ALA A 100 1.37 -7.17 -8.22
CA ALA A 100 0.73 -8.31 -7.56
C ALA A 100 1.49 -8.71 -6.28
N GLY A 101 2.82 -8.78 -6.33
CA GLY A 101 3.66 -9.03 -5.16
C GLY A 101 3.51 -7.94 -4.08
N ALA A 102 3.45 -6.66 -4.50
CA ALA A 102 3.22 -5.55 -3.58
C ALA A 102 1.84 -5.63 -2.91
N ALA A 103 0.78 -6.00 -3.65
CA ALA A 103 -0.56 -6.18 -3.11
C ALA A 103 -0.63 -7.35 -2.12
N LEU A 104 0.02 -8.49 -2.41
CA LEU A 104 0.11 -9.62 -1.49
C LEU A 104 0.84 -9.24 -0.19
N ALA A 105 1.95 -8.50 -0.30
CA ALA A 105 2.66 -8.04 0.89
C ALA A 105 1.87 -7.01 1.71
N ALA A 106 1.08 -6.15 1.04
CA ALA A 106 0.16 -5.24 1.70
C ALA A 106 -0.89 -6.02 2.51
N LEU A 107 -1.43 -7.11 1.95
CA LEU A 107 -2.35 -8.03 2.65
C LEU A 107 -1.68 -8.73 3.84
N LEU A 108 -0.48 -9.29 3.67
CA LEU A 108 0.24 -9.93 4.78
C LEU A 108 0.51 -8.95 5.93
N SER A 109 0.88 -7.71 5.59
CA SER A 109 1.06 -6.64 6.57
C SER A 109 -0.25 -6.26 7.27
N PHE A 110 -1.37 -6.27 6.54
CA PHE A 110 -2.69 -6.01 7.12
C PHE A 110 -3.11 -7.12 8.10
N VAL A 111 -2.93 -8.39 7.74
CA VAL A 111 -3.25 -9.52 8.62
C VAL A 111 -2.43 -9.47 9.92
N ASP A 112 -1.13 -9.17 9.84
CA ASP A 112 -0.30 -9.03 11.05
C ASP A 112 -0.75 -7.83 11.90
N TYR A 113 -1.11 -6.71 11.27
CA TYR A 113 -1.63 -5.54 11.99
C TYR A 113 -2.97 -5.83 12.69
N PHE A 114 -3.89 -6.50 12.00
CA PHE A 114 -5.22 -6.84 12.53
C PHE A 114 -5.15 -7.85 13.67
N ARG A 115 -4.24 -8.84 13.59
CA ARG A 115 -3.98 -9.77 14.70
C ARG A 115 -3.44 -9.05 15.94
N ARG A 116 -2.50 -8.12 15.76
CA ARG A 116 -1.97 -7.31 16.88
C ARG A 116 -3.00 -6.38 17.47
N TYR A 117 -3.94 -5.88 16.65
CA TYR A 117 -5.08 -5.11 17.11
C TYR A 117 -6.04 -5.94 17.96
N MET A 118 -6.44 -7.14 17.50
CA MET A 118 -7.29 -8.03 18.31
C MET A 118 -6.61 -8.52 19.58
N ALA A 119 -5.28 -8.60 19.59
CA ALA A 119 -4.50 -8.97 20.77
C ALA A 119 -4.26 -7.82 21.76
N SER A 120 -4.65 -6.57 21.44
CA SER A 120 -4.45 -5.43 22.35
C SER A 120 -5.55 -5.34 23.40
N GLU A 121 -5.17 -4.94 24.61
CA GLU A 121 -6.08 -4.71 25.75
C GLU A 121 -7.19 -3.68 25.44
N THR A 122 -6.99 -2.83 24.42
CA THR A 122 -7.98 -1.85 23.96
C THR A 122 -9.24 -2.50 23.37
N TYR A 123 -9.11 -3.62 22.65
CA TYR A 123 -10.26 -4.34 22.11
C TYR A 123 -11.14 -4.94 23.23
N LYS A 124 -10.51 -5.47 24.29
CA LYS A 124 -11.23 -6.00 25.45
C LYS A 124 -12.03 -4.93 26.18
N LYS A 125 -11.50 -3.71 26.24
CA LYS A 125 -12.17 -2.56 26.89
C LYS A 125 -13.39 -2.08 26.10
N PHE A 126 -13.31 -2.08 24.76
CA PHE A 126 -14.39 -1.66 23.85
C PHE A 126 -15.56 -2.67 23.78
N MET A 127 -15.31 -3.96 24.04
CA MET A 127 -16.32 -5.02 24.08
C MET A 127 -16.94 -5.22 25.47
N SER A 128 -16.41 -4.56 26.51
CA SER A 128 -16.91 -4.63 27.89
C SER A 128 -17.86 -3.49 28.27
N GLU A 129 -18.04 -2.51 27.38
CA GLU A 129 -19.08 -1.46 27.45
C GLU A 129 -20.26 -1.83 26.54
#